data_AF-I9LBN1-F1
#
_entry.id   AF-I9LBN1-F1
#
_cell.length_a   1.000
_cell.length_b   1.000
_cell.length_c   1.000
_cell.angle_alpha   90.00
_cell.angle_beta   90.00
_cell.angle_gamma   90.00
#
_symmetry.space_group_name_H-M   'P 1'
#
loop_
_entity.id
_entity.type
_entity.pdbx_description
1 polymer ?
#
loop_
_entity_poly.entity_id
_entity_poly.type
_entity_poly.pdbx_seq_one_letter_code
_entity_poly.pdbx_strand_id
1 'polypeptide(L)'
;MGQEHCPAKGDMQKRDFRAVVLRTHGGRARAIECGQLLIDVAFIAAPAADEYGNLNGVQGPAACGSLGYAFPDAEYADHVVAVTDYIAEYPLAPISIPQCLVDYVVKVDCAGDPQGIVSGTTKITKDPVGLKIAAMAAKVIEAAGLLKNGFSFQTGAGGVSLAVAHFVRQRMEQEHIVGSFALGGITGYMVDMLEKGFFKKLIDVQGFDLEAIRSIKTNPNHLEVSANFYASPFNAGCAVNKLDVVVLGATEIAVDFHVNVVTGSDGVIMGGSGGHADAAAGAKVTIVVANLLRGRLPIIVEQVLTATTPGETIDVLVTERGVAVNPQRPELLQQLLAAGLPVKEIQDLKAMAEKIAGVPQKLTTSDRIVAVVEYRDGSVIDVVRQVNQ
;
A
#
# COMPACT_ATOMS: atom_id res chain seq x y z
N MET A 1 -32.29 50.75 -11.88
CA MET A 1 -31.70 50.55 -13.22
C MET A 1 -30.34 49.92 -13.03
N GLY A 2 -30.10 48.77 -13.68
CA GLY A 2 -28.86 47.99 -13.56
C GLY A 2 -29.10 46.58 -13.03
N GLN A 3 -29.87 45.75 -13.76
CA GLN A 3 -29.83 44.30 -13.60
C GLN A 3 -28.54 43.80 -14.27
N GLU A 4 -27.58 43.32 -13.50
CA GLU A 4 -26.46 42.55 -14.06
C GLU A 4 -26.95 41.15 -14.43
N HIS A 5 -26.96 40.88 -15.73
CA HIS A 5 -27.30 39.60 -16.32
C HIS A 5 -26.31 38.52 -15.86
N CYS A 6 -26.83 37.46 -15.26
CA CYS A 6 -26.12 36.20 -15.10
C CYS A 6 -25.79 35.65 -16.51
N PRO A 7 -24.52 35.31 -16.83
CA PRO A 7 -24.21 34.79 -18.15
C PRO A 7 -24.87 33.43 -18.33
N ALA A 8 -25.51 33.29 -19.49
CA ALA A 8 -26.23 32.09 -19.92
C ALA A 8 -25.31 30.86 -19.90
N LYS A 9 -25.92 29.70 -19.62
CA LYS A 9 -25.35 28.36 -19.83
C LYS A 9 -25.05 28.15 -21.32
N GLY A 10 -23.96 28.71 -21.80
CA GLY A 10 -23.40 28.48 -23.14
C GLY A 10 -22.20 27.56 -23.02
N ASP A 11 -22.29 26.42 -23.70
CA ASP A 11 -21.22 25.47 -24.04
C ASP A 11 -19.96 25.55 -23.19
N MET A 12 -19.96 24.76 -22.11
CA MET A 12 -18.74 24.28 -21.50
C MET A 12 -18.06 23.40 -22.56
N GLN A 13 -17.20 24.02 -23.38
CA GLN A 13 -16.33 23.35 -24.34
C GLN A 13 -15.79 22.08 -23.69
N LYS A 14 -15.92 20.94 -24.41
CA LYS A 14 -15.34 19.65 -24.04
C LYS A 14 -13.90 19.87 -23.56
N ARG A 15 -13.70 19.95 -22.24
CA ARG A 15 -12.37 19.89 -21.66
C ARG A 15 -11.81 18.56 -22.11
N ASP A 16 -10.66 18.61 -22.78
CA ASP A 16 -9.94 17.43 -23.22
C ASP A 16 -9.38 16.77 -21.95
N PHE A 17 -10.23 15.96 -21.29
CA PHE A 17 -9.87 15.27 -20.07
C PHE A 17 -8.83 14.21 -20.41
N ARG A 18 -7.55 14.54 -20.20
CA ARG A 18 -6.47 13.55 -20.23
C ARG A 18 -6.75 12.47 -19.20
N ALA A 19 -6.56 11.22 -19.59
CA ALA A 19 -6.71 10.09 -18.68
C ALA A 19 -5.80 10.24 -17.46
N VAL A 20 -6.28 9.83 -16.29
CA VAL A 20 -5.48 9.83 -15.05
C VAL A 20 -4.37 8.80 -15.20
N VAL A 21 -3.15 9.10 -14.76
CA VAL A 21 -2.08 8.09 -14.69
C VAL A 21 -1.96 7.59 -13.26
N LEU A 22 -2.29 6.31 -13.06
CA LEU A 22 -2.15 5.61 -11.79
C LEU A 22 -0.76 4.99 -11.73
N ARG A 23 0.04 5.38 -10.73
CA ARG A 23 1.37 4.83 -10.47
C ARG A 23 1.40 4.11 -9.13
N THR A 24 2.28 3.13 -9.00
CA THR A 24 2.66 2.58 -7.70
C THR A 24 3.44 3.63 -6.89
N HIS A 25 3.63 3.41 -5.59
CA HIS A 25 4.43 4.33 -4.76
C HIS A 25 5.87 4.42 -5.27
N GLY A 26 6.50 3.28 -5.57
CA GLY A 26 7.83 3.21 -6.15
C GLY A 26 7.88 3.77 -7.58
N GLY A 27 6.84 3.51 -8.38
CA GLY A 27 6.71 4.02 -9.74
C GLY A 27 6.61 5.54 -9.81
N ARG A 28 5.88 6.18 -8.87
CA ARG A 28 5.83 7.64 -8.72
C ARG A 28 7.20 8.19 -8.33
N ALA A 29 7.84 7.62 -7.30
CA ALA A 29 9.16 8.06 -6.86
C ALA A 29 10.16 8.00 -8.03
N ARG A 30 10.21 6.87 -8.74
CA ARG A 30 11.04 6.72 -9.94
C ARG A 30 10.70 7.74 -11.03
N ALA A 31 9.42 7.98 -11.30
CA ALA A 31 9.01 8.93 -12.34
C ALA A 31 9.53 10.34 -12.04
N ILE A 32 9.55 10.74 -10.77
CA ILE A 32 10.16 12.00 -10.31
C ILE A 32 11.68 11.95 -10.48
N GLU A 33 12.34 10.94 -9.91
CA GLU A 33 13.81 10.80 -9.91
C GLU A 33 14.43 10.78 -11.32
N CYS A 34 13.73 10.19 -12.30
CA CYS A 34 14.21 10.09 -13.69
C CYS A 34 13.75 11.23 -14.61
N GLY A 35 13.02 12.22 -14.07
CA GLY A 35 12.52 13.37 -14.85
C GLY A 35 11.32 13.06 -15.77
N GLN A 36 10.68 11.90 -15.63
CA GLN A 36 9.43 11.59 -16.33
C GLN A 36 8.25 12.41 -15.79
N LEU A 37 8.28 12.72 -14.49
CA LEU A 37 7.31 13.56 -13.80
C LEU A 37 8.06 14.76 -13.19
N LEU A 38 7.94 15.91 -13.86
CA LEU A 38 8.46 17.18 -13.34
C LEU A 38 7.42 17.83 -12.43
N ILE A 39 7.89 18.38 -11.31
CA ILE A 39 7.05 19.07 -10.33
C ILE A 39 7.47 20.53 -10.32
N ASP A 40 6.66 21.41 -10.92
CA ASP A 40 6.96 22.85 -10.93
C ASP A 40 6.87 23.44 -9.50
N VAL A 41 5.87 23.01 -8.72
CA VAL A 41 5.66 23.46 -7.33
C VAL A 41 5.11 22.31 -6.48
N ALA A 42 5.78 22.02 -5.36
CA ALA A 42 5.32 21.09 -4.33
C ALA A 42 4.71 21.85 -3.15
N PHE A 43 3.41 21.67 -2.92
CA PHE A 43 2.74 22.14 -1.70
C PHE A 43 2.72 21.02 -0.67
N ILE A 44 3.63 21.08 0.30
CA ILE A 44 3.79 20.05 1.33
C ILE A 44 3.05 20.47 2.58
N ALA A 45 1.97 19.75 2.92
CA ALA A 45 1.33 19.89 4.22
C ALA A 45 2.26 19.33 5.30
N ALA A 46 2.90 20.21 6.06
CA ALA A 46 3.87 19.89 7.08
C ALA A 46 3.24 20.10 8.48
N PRO A 47 3.04 19.04 9.28
CA PRO A 47 2.46 19.19 10.61
C PRO A 47 3.23 20.13 11.54
N ALA A 48 4.54 20.25 11.36
CA ALA A 48 5.36 21.28 12.00
C ALA A 48 6.39 21.82 10.99
N ALA A 49 6.60 23.14 11.04
CA ALA A 49 7.73 23.80 10.39
C ALA A 49 8.34 24.84 11.33
N ASP A 50 9.63 25.16 11.21
CA ASP A 50 10.14 26.45 11.70
C ASP A 50 10.03 27.53 10.61
N GLU A 51 10.33 28.79 10.97
CA GLU A 51 10.25 29.93 10.04
C GLU A 51 11.22 29.85 8.86
N TYR A 52 12.19 28.94 8.90
CA TYR A 52 13.26 28.84 7.91
C TYR A 52 13.18 27.55 7.06
N GLY A 53 12.18 26.70 7.29
CA GLY A 53 11.83 25.60 6.38
C GLY A 53 12.26 24.21 6.84
N ASN A 54 12.72 24.01 8.07
CA ASN A 54 12.85 22.64 8.58
C ASN A 54 11.45 22.10 8.89
N LEU A 55 11.11 20.91 8.39
CA LEU A 55 9.80 20.29 8.51
C LEU A 55 9.89 18.93 9.22
N ASN A 56 8.84 18.57 9.96
CA ASN A 56 8.61 17.19 10.37
C ASN A 56 7.12 16.86 10.54
N GLY A 57 6.80 15.57 10.59
CA GLY A 57 5.45 15.06 10.79
C GLY A 57 5.10 14.62 12.21
N VAL A 58 5.99 14.81 13.19
CA VAL A 58 5.86 14.26 14.57
C VAL A 58 5.50 15.31 15.64
N GLN A 59 5.40 16.57 15.23
CA GLN A 59 4.98 17.70 16.06
C GLN A 59 3.79 18.42 15.43
N GLY A 60 3.20 19.34 16.19
CA GLY A 60 2.01 20.09 15.76
C GLY A 60 0.68 19.34 15.97
N PRO A 61 -0.44 20.05 15.79
CA PRO A 61 -1.77 19.51 16.03
C PRO A 61 -2.19 18.48 14.97
N ALA A 62 -1.65 18.56 13.76
CA ALA A 62 -1.94 17.66 12.65
C ALA A 62 -0.83 16.61 12.42
N ALA A 63 -0.06 16.25 13.45
CA ALA A 63 1.04 15.28 13.35
C ALA A 63 0.60 13.99 12.65
N CYS A 64 1.30 13.59 11.59
CA CYS A 64 1.00 12.43 10.75
C CYS A 64 2.09 11.34 10.78
N GLY A 65 3.18 11.55 11.51
CA GLY A 65 4.31 10.62 11.60
C GLY A 65 5.27 10.78 10.43
N SER A 66 5.57 9.68 9.74
CA SER A 66 6.44 9.69 8.56
C SER A 66 5.90 10.59 7.45
N LEU A 67 6.78 11.43 6.88
CA LEU A 67 6.53 12.25 5.68
C LEU A 67 7.00 11.55 4.40
N GLY A 68 7.25 10.23 4.41
CA GLY A 68 8.00 9.50 3.39
C GLY A 68 7.64 9.79 1.91
N TYR A 69 6.37 10.07 1.60
CA TYR A 69 5.95 10.42 0.24
C TYR A 69 6.26 11.86 -0.19
N ALA A 70 6.47 12.78 0.75
CA ALA A 70 6.83 14.16 0.48
C ALA A 70 8.34 14.36 0.25
N PHE A 71 9.17 13.35 0.59
CA PHE A 71 10.63 13.44 0.39
C PHE A 71 10.99 13.64 -1.09
N PRO A 72 10.52 12.81 -2.05
CA PRO A 72 10.82 13.05 -3.46
C PRO A 72 10.27 14.39 -3.97
N ASP A 73 9.15 14.87 -3.42
CA ASP A 73 8.57 16.15 -3.79
C ASP A 73 9.49 17.30 -3.36
N ALA A 74 10.00 17.27 -2.13
CA ALA A 74 10.93 18.27 -1.62
C ALA A 74 12.31 18.21 -2.30
N GLU A 75 12.77 17.01 -2.67
CA GLU A 75 14.08 16.81 -3.29
C GLU A 75 14.13 17.23 -4.77
N TYR A 76 13.02 17.12 -5.51
CA TYR A 76 13.01 17.24 -6.98
C TYR A 76 12.06 18.31 -7.54
N ALA A 77 11.23 18.95 -6.73
CA ALA A 77 10.42 20.07 -7.23
C ALA A 77 11.27 21.31 -7.50
N ASP A 78 10.90 22.08 -8.51
CA ASP A 78 11.56 23.37 -8.80
C ASP A 78 11.33 24.37 -7.66
N HIS A 79 10.16 24.32 -7.03
CA HIS A 79 9.80 25.12 -5.87
C HIS A 79 9.04 24.32 -4.81
N VAL A 80 9.35 24.56 -3.54
CA VAL A 80 8.73 23.89 -2.39
C VAL A 80 8.09 24.90 -1.44
N VAL A 81 6.80 24.73 -1.22
CA VAL A 81 5.99 25.52 -0.28
C VAL A 81 5.55 24.63 0.87
N ALA A 82 6.10 24.86 2.05
CA ALA A 82 5.64 24.25 3.28
C ALA A 82 4.35 24.94 3.75
N VAL A 83 3.28 24.16 3.91
CA VAL A 83 1.99 24.61 4.42
C VAL A 83 1.78 24.00 5.80
N THR A 84 1.76 24.83 6.85
CA THR A 84 1.72 24.33 8.24
C THR A 84 0.73 25.09 9.10
N ASP A 85 0.14 24.41 10.08
CA ASP A 85 -0.66 25.04 11.15
C ASP A 85 0.15 25.25 12.44
N TYR A 86 1.43 24.86 12.45
CA TYR A 86 2.30 24.93 13.62
C TYR A 86 3.71 25.40 13.26
N ILE A 87 3.96 26.69 13.53
CA ILE A 87 5.30 27.28 13.44
C ILE A 87 6.02 27.08 14.77
N ALA A 88 7.10 26.31 14.76
CA ALA A 88 7.98 26.07 15.90
C ALA A 88 9.13 27.07 15.97
N GLU A 89 9.80 27.13 17.13
CA GLU A 89 11.04 27.89 17.28
C GLU A 89 12.19 27.22 16.52
N TYR A 90 13.04 28.03 15.89
CA TYR A 90 14.21 27.56 15.16
C TYR A 90 15.35 27.15 16.11
N PRO A 91 16.07 26.03 15.86
CA PRO A 91 15.81 25.05 14.80
C PRO A 91 14.79 23.99 15.23
N LEU A 92 13.82 23.68 14.35
CA LEU A 92 12.92 22.55 14.55
C LEU A 92 13.71 21.23 14.60
N ALA A 93 13.34 20.34 15.52
CA ALA A 93 13.91 18.99 15.61
C ALA A 93 12.86 17.96 16.06
N PRO A 94 12.81 16.75 15.46
CA PRO A 94 13.69 16.26 14.38
C PRO A 94 13.42 16.94 13.03
N ILE A 95 14.30 16.74 12.06
CA ILE A 95 14.19 17.31 10.72
C ILE A 95 13.97 16.16 9.73
N SER A 96 12.77 16.09 9.14
CA SER A 96 12.45 15.14 8.07
C SER A 96 12.81 15.74 6.71
N ILE A 97 12.37 16.98 6.47
CA ILE A 97 12.73 17.77 5.27
C ILE A 97 13.53 18.99 5.75
N PRO A 98 14.79 19.16 5.34
CA PRO A 98 15.62 20.27 5.77
C PRO A 98 15.28 21.58 5.04
N GLN A 99 15.52 22.69 5.71
CA GLN A 99 15.38 24.07 5.20
C GLN A 99 16.01 24.33 3.82
N CYS A 100 17.05 23.59 3.44
CA CYS A 100 17.70 23.76 2.14
C CYS A 100 16.88 23.24 0.95
N LEU A 101 15.74 22.59 1.22
CA LEU A 101 14.78 22.10 0.23
C LEU A 101 13.47 22.89 0.24
N VAL A 102 13.36 23.98 1.01
CA VAL A 102 12.10 24.72 1.18
C VAL A 102 12.30 26.18 0.80
N ASP A 103 11.49 26.68 -0.14
CA ASP A 103 11.53 28.08 -0.58
C ASP A 103 10.64 28.98 0.27
N TYR A 104 9.47 28.49 0.68
CA TYR A 104 8.48 29.25 1.42
C TYR A 104 7.84 28.45 2.55
N VAL A 105 7.61 29.12 3.69
CA VAL A 105 6.80 28.60 4.79
C VAL A 105 5.54 29.44 4.93
N VAL A 106 4.37 28.81 4.81
CA VAL A 106 3.07 29.46 4.89
C VAL A 106 2.27 28.87 6.04
N LYS A 107 1.91 29.74 6.98
CA LYS A 107 1.01 29.37 8.08
C LYS A 107 -0.45 29.36 7.60
N VAL A 108 -1.17 28.29 7.91
CA VAL A 108 -2.62 28.14 7.73
C VAL A 108 -3.29 27.84 9.07
N ASP A 109 -4.61 27.89 9.10
CA ASP A 109 -5.37 27.63 10.33
C ASP A 109 -5.40 26.14 10.69
N CYS A 110 -5.41 25.25 9.70
CA CYS A 110 -5.48 23.81 9.86
C CYS A 110 -4.86 23.11 8.65
N ALA A 111 -3.84 22.29 8.88
CA ALA A 111 -3.18 21.50 7.84
C ALA A 111 -3.83 20.10 7.66
N GLY A 112 -4.54 19.61 8.69
CA GLY A 112 -5.25 18.34 8.64
C GLY A 112 -6.03 18.03 9.91
N ASP A 113 -6.86 16.99 9.85
CA ASP A 113 -7.61 16.49 11.00
C ASP A 113 -6.88 15.30 11.66
N PRO A 114 -6.33 15.45 12.88
CA PRO A 114 -5.66 14.35 13.57
C PRO A 114 -6.61 13.18 13.91
N GLN A 115 -7.91 13.44 14.06
CA GLN A 115 -8.91 12.38 14.27
C GLN A 115 -9.13 11.55 13.01
N GLY A 116 -8.81 12.10 11.83
CA GLY A 116 -8.90 11.45 10.53
C GLY A 116 -7.78 10.44 10.24
N ILE A 117 -6.71 10.42 11.03
CA ILE A 117 -5.57 9.51 10.82
C ILE A 117 -5.96 8.05 11.06
N VAL A 118 -6.77 7.80 12.09
CA VAL A 118 -7.17 6.43 12.44
C VAL A 118 -8.30 5.99 11.51
N SER A 119 -7.94 5.26 10.46
CA SER A 119 -8.94 4.54 9.66
C SER A 119 -9.52 3.37 10.47
N GLY A 120 -10.84 3.15 10.39
CA GLY A 120 -11.49 1.97 10.99
C GLY A 120 -10.94 0.64 10.48
N THR A 121 -10.22 0.65 9.36
CA THR A 121 -9.55 -0.53 8.78
C THR A 121 -8.31 -0.96 9.57
N THR A 122 -7.71 -0.13 10.43
CA THR A 122 -6.45 -0.44 11.14
C THR A 122 -6.57 -1.44 12.29
N LYS A 123 -7.71 -2.12 12.39
CA LYS A 123 -7.98 -3.12 13.43
C LYS A 123 -7.84 -4.52 12.87
N ILE A 124 -7.34 -5.41 13.72
CA ILE A 124 -7.37 -6.85 13.48
C ILE A 124 -8.82 -7.29 13.28
N THR A 125 -9.08 -8.07 12.23
CA THR A 125 -10.42 -8.61 11.99
C THR A 125 -10.90 -9.48 13.16
N LYS A 126 -12.17 -9.32 13.52
CA LYS A 126 -12.86 -10.23 14.46
C LYS A 126 -13.70 -11.29 13.73
N ASP A 127 -13.79 -11.18 12.41
CA ASP A 127 -14.52 -12.14 11.58
C ASP A 127 -13.79 -13.50 11.61
N PRO A 128 -14.46 -14.60 12.01
CA PRO A 128 -13.84 -15.91 12.09
C PRO A 128 -13.34 -16.41 10.72
N VAL A 129 -13.96 -15.99 9.62
CA VAL A 129 -13.49 -16.33 8.27
C VAL A 129 -12.15 -15.66 7.99
N GLY A 130 -12.05 -14.35 8.24
CA GLY A 130 -10.81 -13.61 8.16
C GLY A 130 -9.70 -14.16 9.07
N LEU A 131 -10.03 -14.54 10.31
CA LEU A 131 -9.05 -15.16 11.22
C LEU A 131 -8.57 -16.52 10.72
N LYS A 132 -9.43 -17.32 10.11
CA LYS A 132 -9.04 -18.59 9.48
C LYS A 132 -8.07 -18.37 8.32
N ILE A 133 -8.34 -17.39 7.46
CA ILE A 133 -7.44 -17.01 6.36
C ILE A 133 -6.08 -16.57 6.94
N ALA A 134 -6.11 -15.74 7.97
CA ALA A 134 -4.90 -15.21 8.58
C ALA A 134 -4.02 -16.31 9.21
N ALA A 135 -4.63 -17.23 9.96
CA ALA A 135 -3.95 -18.39 10.53
C ALA A 135 -3.37 -19.30 9.44
N MET A 136 -4.10 -19.49 8.33
CA MET A 136 -3.62 -20.27 7.19
C MET A 136 -2.41 -19.59 6.53
N ALA A 137 -2.45 -18.28 6.33
CA ALA A 137 -1.34 -17.52 5.74
C ALA A 137 -0.09 -17.56 6.63
N ALA A 138 -0.22 -17.50 7.96
CA ALA A 138 0.91 -17.67 8.87
C ALA A 138 1.56 -19.07 8.74
N LYS A 139 0.76 -20.13 8.55
CA LYS A 139 1.29 -21.48 8.28
C LYS A 139 1.99 -21.58 6.93
N VAL A 140 1.53 -20.85 5.90
CA VAL A 140 2.23 -20.74 4.62
C VAL A 140 3.61 -20.10 4.82
N ILE A 141 3.70 -19.02 5.60
CA ILE A 141 4.96 -18.34 5.91
C ILE A 141 5.95 -19.27 6.63
N GLU A 142 5.44 -20.04 7.60
CA GLU A 142 6.22 -21.04 8.33
C GLU A 142 6.72 -22.16 7.39
N ALA A 143 5.82 -22.75 6.61
CA ALA A 143 6.15 -23.83 5.68
C ALA A 143 7.13 -23.39 4.57
N ALA A 144 7.11 -22.12 4.17
CA ALA A 144 8.08 -21.54 3.24
C ALA A 144 9.52 -21.49 3.82
N GLY A 145 9.71 -21.75 5.11
CA GLY A 145 11.03 -21.78 5.77
C GLY A 145 11.67 -20.39 5.93
N LEU A 146 10.87 -19.32 5.83
CA LEU A 146 11.33 -17.94 5.92
C LEU A 146 11.20 -17.37 7.33
N LEU A 147 10.30 -17.90 8.17
CA LEU A 147 10.15 -17.47 9.56
C LEU A 147 11.31 -18.00 10.41
N LYS A 148 12.40 -17.22 10.47
CA LYS A 148 13.62 -17.52 11.24
C LYS A 148 14.31 -16.23 11.67
N ASN A 149 15.33 -16.31 12.52
CA ASN A 149 16.07 -15.13 12.96
C ASN A 149 16.58 -14.30 11.77
N GLY A 150 16.30 -13.00 11.81
CA GLY A 150 16.56 -12.08 10.70
C GLY A 150 15.39 -11.91 9.71
N PHE A 151 14.24 -12.57 9.94
CA PHE A 151 13.03 -12.44 9.13
C PHE A 151 12.61 -10.98 8.90
N SER A 152 12.18 -10.66 7.69
CA SER A 152 11.69 -9.35 7.29
C SER A 152 10.28 -9.44 6.72
N PHE A 153 9.42 -8.51 7.13
CA PHE A 153 7.98 -8.66 6.94
C PHE A 153 7.28 -7.35 6.59
N GLN A 154 6.36 -7.41 5.64
CA GLN A 154 5.38 -6.36 5.40
C GLN A 154 3.99 -6.96 5.38
N THR A 155 3.03 -6.24 5.95
CA THR A 155 1.61 -6.59 5.86
C THR A 155 0.77 -5.35 5.56
N GLY A 156 -0.45 -5.56 5.08
CA GLY A 156 -1.42 -4.48 4.92
C GLY A 156 -1.83 -3.86 6.25
N ALA A 157 -2.33 -2.64 6.17
CA ALA A 157 -2.68 -1.84 7.35
C ALA A 157 -3.92 -2.36 8.12
N GLY A 158 -4.58 -3.45 7.70
CA GLY A 158 -5.90 -3.76 8.22
C GLY A 158 -6.50 -5.13 7.94
N GLY A 159 -7.58 -5.46 8.68
CA GLY A 159 -8.42 -6.62 8.44
C GLY A 159 -7.69 -7.95 8.56
N VAL A 160 -7.74 -8.75 7.49
CA VAL A 160 -7.12 -10.08 7.43
C VAL A 160 -5.59 -9.99 7.41
N SER A 161 -5.04 -9.04 6.64
CA SER A 161 -3.59 -8.88 6.52
C SER A 161 -2.94 -8.54 7.87
N LEU A 162 -3.51 -7.62 8.63
CA LEU A 162 -3.04 -7.31 9.98
C LEU A 162 -3.23 -8.49 10.96
N ALA A 163 -4.27 -9.31 10.79
CA ALA A 163 -4.43 -10.54 11.55
C ALA A 163 -3.34 -11.59 11.24
N VAL A 164 -2.75 -11.61 10.04
CA VAL A 164 -1.60 -12.48 9.76
C VAL A 164 -0.42 -12.12 10.65
N ALA A 165 -0.14 -10.83 10.84
CA ALA A 165 0.91 -10.37 11.76
C ALA A 165 0.70 -10.90 13.19
N HIS A 166 -0.55 -11.05 13.61
CA HIS A 166 -0.87 -11.63 14.91
C HIS A 166 -0.44 -13.09 15.05
N PHE A 167 -0.78 -13.93 14.07
CA PHE A 167 -0.38 -15.34 14.09
C PHE A 167 1.14 -15.50 13.87
N VAL A 168 1.76 -14.66 13.03
CA VAL A 168 3.22 -14.63 12.85
C VAL A 168 3.90 -14.31 14.18
N ARG A 169 3.44 -13.29 14.91
CA ARG A 169 3.97 -12.94 16.24
C ARG A 169 3.89 -14.13 17.20
N GLN A 170 2.75 -14.83 17.26
CA GLN A 170 2.60 -16.00 18.14
C GLN A 170 3.64 -17.07 17.83
N ARG A 171 3.92 -17.31 16.55
CA ARG A 171 4.93 -18.28 16.15
C ARG A 171 6.34 -17.81 16.48
N MET A 172 6.63 -16.52 16.27
CA MET A 172 7.91 -15.92 16.68
C MET A 172 8.15 -16.03 18.18
N GLU A 173 7.11 -15.85 18.99
CA GLU A 173 7.17 -16.01 20.45
C GLU A 173 7.47 -17.45 20.85
N GLN A 174 6.78 -18.42 20.24
CA GLN A 174 6.96 -19.85 20.51
C GLN A 174 8.35 -20.36 20.11
N GLU A 175 8.93 -19.83 19.04
CA GLU A 175 10.22 -20.28 18.50
C GLU A 175 11.40 -19.38 18.87
N HIS A 176 11.16 -18.35 19.67
CA HIS A 176 12.15 -17.33 20.03
C HIS A 176 12.82 -16.69 18.82
N ILE A 177 12.04 -16.39 17.79
CA ILE A 177 12.50 -15.75 16.55
C ILE A 177 12.45 -14.24 16.70
N VAL A 178 13.56 -13.59 16.34
CA VAL A 178 13.66 -12.13 16.22
C VAL A 178 13.90 -11.75 14.77
N GLY A 179 12.93 -11.06 14.18
CA GLY A 179 13.01 -10.50 12.85
C GLY A 179 13.98 -9.33 12.77
N SER A 180 14.50 -9.08 11.56
CA SER A 180 15.37 -7.93 11.29
C SER A 180 14.56 -6.63 11.27
N PHE A 181 13.55 -6.55 10.40
CA PHE A 181 12.71 -5.37 10.29
C PHE A 181 11.27 -5.69 9.84
N ALA A 182 10.33 -4.83 10.20
CA ALA A 182 9.06 -4.72 9.49
C ALA A 182 9.03 -3.42 8.67
N LEU A 183 8.38 -3.47 7.51
CA LEU A 183 8.39 -2.40 6.49
C LEU A 183 6.98 -2.00 6.10
N GLY A 184 6.84 -0.77 5.62
CA GLY A 184 5.68 -0.30 4.88
C GLY A 184 5.07 0.90 5.58
N GLY A 185 3.74 0.98 5.58
CA GLY A 185 3.10 1.89 6.52
C GLY A 185 2.85 1.19 7.86
N ILE A 186 3.30 1.83 8.93
CA ILE A 186 3.36 1.23 10.24
C ILE A 186 2.05 1.45 11.01
N THR A 187 1.63 0.41 11.72
CA THR A 187 0.49 0.43 12.65
C THR A 187 0.98 0.25 14.08
N GLY A 188 0.15 0.59 15.06
CA GLY A 188 0.40 0.36 16.48
C GLY A 188 0.64 -1.11 16.81
N TYR A 189 0.13 -2.05 16.00
CA TYR A 189 0.43 -3.47 16.17
C TYR A 189 1.90 -3.78 15.85
N MET A 190 2.45 -3.17 14.80
CA MET A 190 3.87 -3.32 14.47
C MET A 190 4.77 -2.61 15.47
N VAL A 191 4.32 -1.47 16.01
CA VAL A 191 4.97 -0.80 17.14
C VAL A 191 5.04 -1.71 18.36
N ASP A 192 3.93 -2.35 18.76
CA ASP A 192 3.91 -3.31 19.87
C ASP A 192 4.88 -4.49 19.62
N MET A 193 4.97 -4.96 18.38
CA MET A 193 5.93 -6.00 18.01
C MET A 193 7.38 -5.54 18.11
N LEU A 194 7.70 -4.30 17.73
CA LEU A 194 9.01 -3.69 17.93
C LEU A 194 9.34 -3.56 19.42
N GLU A 195 8.45 -2.98 20.21
CA GLU A 195 8.66 -2.73 21.64
C GLU A 195 8.81 -4.02 22.45
N LYS A 196 8.19 -5.12 22.01
CA LYS A 196 8.35 -6.46 22.59
C LYS A 196 9.54 -7.25 22.04
N GLY A 197 10.33 -6.67 21.13
CA GLY A 197 11.55 -7.27 20.62
C GLY A 197 11.35 -8.36 19.56
N PHE A 198 10.16 -8.45 18.94
CA PHE A 198 9.94 -9.37 17.81
C PHE A 198 10.64 -8.89 16.55
N PHE A 199 10.80 -7.58 16.36
CA PHE A 199 11.61 -7.01 15.29
C PHE A 199 12.68 -6.10 15.88
N LYS A 200 13.84 -6.00 15.22
CA LYS A 200 14.90 -5.07 15.64
C LYS A 200 14.64 -3.65 15.16
N LYS A 201 13.96 -3.48 14.01
CA LYS A 201 13.68 -2.18 13.39
C LYS A 201 12.28 -2.13 12.79
N LEU A 202 11.70 -0.94 12.72
CA LEU A 202 10.62 -0.61 11.80
C LEU A 202 11.18 0.36 10.76
N ILE A 203 10.77 0.19 9.50
CA ILE A 203 11.10 1.07 8.38
C ILE A 203 9.77 1.64 7.88
N ASP A 204 9.56 2.93 8.10
CA ASP A 204 8.26 3.58 7.98
C ASP A 204 8.24 4.65 6.90
N VAL A 205 7.49 4.38 5.83
CA VAL A 205 7.20 5.36 4.77
C VAL A 205 5.88 6.10 5.04
N GLN A 206 5.04 5.62 5.97
CA GLN A 206 3.73 6.18 6.29
C GLN A 206 3.16 5.66 7.63
N GLY A 207 2.89 6.53 8.59
CA GLY A 207 2.13 6.16 9.79
C GLY A 207 0.64 5.93 9.49
N PHE A 208 0.05 4.81 9.94
CA PHE A 208 -1.38 4.52 9.78
C PHE A 208 -2.23 4.80 11.02
N ASP A 209 -1.61 5.05 12.17
CA ASP A 209 -2.32 5.39 13.41
C ASP A 209 -1.44 6.20 14.37
N LEU A 210 -2.08 6.71 15.43
CA LEU A 210 -1.43 7.56 16.44
C LEU A 210 -0.28 6.85 17.19
N GLU A 211 -0.32 5.52 17.28
CA GLU A 211 0.74 4.75 17.93
C GLU A 211 2.00 4.69 17.07
N ALA A 212 1.85 4.55 15.75
CA ALA A 212 2.97 4.69 14.82
C ALA A 212 3.64 6.08 14.94
N ILE A 213 2.82 7.14 15.03
CA ILE A 213 3.29 8.53 15.17
C ILE A 213 4.02 8.75 16.50
N ARG A 214 3.48 8.24 17.62
CA ARG A 214 4.17 8.25 18.92
C ARG A 214 5.52 7.55 18.82
N SER A 215 5.53 6.37 18.21
CA SER A 215 6.70 5.51 18.15
C SER A 215 7.81 6.13 17.32
N ILE A 216 7.53 6.59 16.09
CA ILE A 216 8.55 7.17 15.20
C ILE A 216 9.20 8.43 15.79
N LYS A 217 8.44 9.18 16.61
CA LYS A 217 8.96 10.34 17.35
C LYS A 217 10.00 9.99 18.42
N THR A 218 9.88 8.82 19.04
CA THR A 218 10.56 8.54 20.33
C THR A 218 11.43 7.30 20.32
N ASN A 219 11.24 6.39 19.37
CA ASN A 219 11.94 5.12 19.30
C ASN A 219 13.01 5.14 18.21
N PRO A 220 14.32 5.10 18.54
CA PRO A 220 15.41 5.14 17.55
C PRO A 220 15.49 3.89 16.66
N ASN A 221 14.70 2.86 16.96
CA ASN A 221 14.55 1.69 16.10
C ASN A 221 13.38 1.79 15.12
N HIS A 222 12.61 2.87 15.18
CA HIS A 222 11.56 3.18 14.22
C HIS A 222 12.08 4.27 13.27
N LEU A 223 12.39 3.87 12.04
CA LEU A 223 13.11 4.69 11.07
C LEU A 223 12.13 5.29 10.07
N GLU A 224 12.16 6.61 9.91
CA GLU A 224 11.51 7.29 8.79
C GLU A 224 12.30 7.07 7.50
N VAL A 225 11.61 6.74 6.42
CA VAL A 225 12.23 6.61 5.08
C VAL A 225 11.37 7.23 3.99
N SER A 226 12.04 7.65 2.93
CA SER A 226 11.42 8.20 1.72
C SER A 226 10.79 7.12 0.83
N ALA A 227 9.87 7.53 -0.05
CA ALA A 227 9.21 6.63 -0.99
C ALA A 227 10.17 5.96 -1.99
N ASN A 228 11.27 6.63 -2.36
CA ASN A 228 12.31 6.03 -3.18
C ASN A 228 13.11 4.97 -2.42
N PHE A 229 13.50 5.24 -1.16
CA PHE A 229 14.13 4.22 -0.31
C PHE A 229 13.17 3.04 -0.11
N TYR A 230 11.87 3.29 0.04
CA TYR A 230 10.87 2.25 0.18
C TYR A 230 10.82 1.32 -1.05
N ALA A 231 10.56 1.86 -2.25
CA ALA A 231 10.05 1.06 -3.37
C ALA A 231 10.50 1.42 -4.80
N SER A 232 11.29 2.49 -5.00
CA SER A 232 11.69 2.91 -6.36
C SER A 232 12.53 1.82 -7.06
N PRO A 233 12.14 1.35 -8.26
CA PRO A 233 12.87 0.29 -8.95
C PRO A 233 14.15 0.75 -9.65
N PHE A 234 14.33 2.05 -9.92
CA PHE A 234 15.46 2.58 -10.71
C PHE A 234 16.42 3.41 -9.85
N ASN A 235 16.73 2.93 -8.65
CA ASN A 235 17.74 3.52 -7.78
C ASN A 235 18.79 2.47 -7.34
N ALA A 236 19.72 2.86 -6.48
CA ALA A 236 20.79 1.98 -6.00
C ALA A 236 20.32 0.83 -5.08
N GLY A 237 19.05 0.82 -4.69
CA GLY A 237 18.43 -0.22 -3.88
C GLY A 237 17.26 0.32 -3.06
N CYS A 238 16.16 -0.42 -3.03
CA CYS A 238 14.98 -0.11 -2.23
C CYS A 238 14.69 -1.21 -1.19
N ALA A 239 14.02 -0.84 -0.09
CA ALA A 239 13.76 -1.68 1.07
C ALA A 239 12.90 -2.90 0.75
N VAL A 240 11.94 -2.78 -0.18
CA VAL A 240 11.11 -3.92 -0.59
C VAL A 240 11.93 -5.08 -1.16
N ASN A 241 13.11 -4.83 -1.74
CA ASN A 241 14.01 -5.88 -2.27
C ASN A 241 14.70 -6.70 -1.15
N LYS A 242 14.50 -6.31 0.11
CA LYS A 242 15.02 -7.02 1.29
C LYS A 242 13.91 -7.72 2.08
N LEU A 243 12.67 -7.72 1.60
CA LEU A 243 11.56 -8.44 2.24
C LEU A 243 11.65 -9.95 2.01
N ASP A 244 11.49 -10.72 3.09
CA ASP A 244 11.26 -12.15 2.99
C ASP A 244 9.81 -12.42 2.60
N VAL A 245 8.86 -11.79 3.30
CA VAL A 245 7.43 -11.97 3.04
C VAL A 245 6.69 -10.66 2.98
N VAL A 246 5.78 -10.55 2.01
CA VAL A 246 4.71 -9.56 2.00
C VAL A 246 3.33 -10.23 1.99
N VAL A 247 2.40 -9.68 2.78
CA VAL A 247 0.99 -10.08 2.81
C VAL A 247 0.12 -8.95 2.26
N LEU A 248 -0.61 -9.23 1.18
CA LEU A 248 -1.38 -8.27 0.40
C LEU A 248 -2.87 -8.67 0.32
N GLY A 249 -3.73 -7.71 0.03
CA GLY A 249 -5.14 -7.95 -0.29
C GLY A 249 -5.39 -7.94 -1.80
N ALA A 250 -6.62 -8.27 -2.20
CA ALA A 250 -7.09 -8.16 -3.58
C ALA A 250 -8.57 -7.74 -3.61
N THR A 251 -8.96 -7.01 -4.66
CA THR A 251 -10.38 -6.89 -5.05
C THR A 251 -10.79 -8.07 -5.91
N GLU A 252 -9.95 -8.42 -6.88
CA GLU A 252 -10.05 -9.61 -7.72
C GLU A 252 -8.65 -10.21 -7.92
N ILE A 253 -8.61 -11.52 -8.15
CA ILE A 253 -7.41 -12.24 -8.57
C ILE A 253 -7.79 -13.20 -9.71
N ALA A 254 -7.03 -13.20 -10.79
CA ALA A 254 -7.26 -14.07 -11.92
C ALA A 254 -6.67 -15.47 -11.69
N VAL A 255 -7.09 -16.46 -12.49
CA VAL A 255 -6.53 -17.82 -12.48
C VAL A 255 -5.06 -17.87 -12.91
N ASP A 256 -4.55 -16.82 -13.55
CA ASP A 256 -3.14 -16.61 -13.86
C ASP A 256 -2.42 -15.72 -12.82
N PHE A 257 -3.05 -15.50 -11.66
CA PHE A 257 -2.56 -14.75 -10.51
C PHE A 257 -2.44 -13.23 -10.70
N HIS A 258 -2.85 -12.65 -11.84
CA HIS A 258 -2.96 -11.18 -11.93
C HIS A 258 -3.93 -10.66 -10.87
N VAL A 259 -3.56 -9.57 -10.20
CA VAL A 259 -4.36 -8.96 -9.13
C VAL A 259 -4.87 -7.59 -9.55
N ASN A 260 -6.12 -7.31 -9.17
CA ASN A 260 -6.74 -5.98 -9.19
C ASN A 260 -6.86 -5.45 -7.77
N VAL A 261 -6.40 -4.21 -7.54
CA VAL A 261 -6.71 -3.43 -6.33
C VAL A 261 -7.26 -2.03 -6.62
N VAL A 262 -7.48 -1.68 -7.89
CA VAL A 262 -7.84 -0.32 -8.31
C VAL A 262 -9.34 -0.19 -8.56
N THR A 263 -9.98 -1.15 -9.22
CA THR A 263 -11.41 -1.08 -9.56
C THR A 263 -12.25 -2.05 -8.76
N GLY A 264 -13.47 -1.63 -8.42
CA GLY A 264 -14.50 -2.50 -7.88
C GLY A 264 -15.10 -3.43 -8.94
N SER A 265 -15.97 -4.34 -8.50
CA SER A 265 -16.73 -5.24 -9.40
C SER A 265 -17.69 -4.48 -10.33
N ASP A 266 -18.02 -3.24 -10.00
CA ASP A 266 -18.79 -2.31 -10.83
C ASP A 266 -17.92 -1.53 -11.84
N GLY A 267 -16.60 -1.75 -11.83
CA GLY A 267 -15.62 -1.07 -12.67
C GLY A 267 -15.32 0.37 -12.30
N VAL A 268 -15.82 0.83 -11.15
CA VAL A 268 -15.50 2.16 -10.63
C VAL A 268 -14.15 2.11 -9.94
N ILE A 269 -13.32 3.15 -10.15
CA ILE A 269 -12.04 3.31 -9.44
C ILE A 269 -12.33 3.51 -7.96
N MET A 270 -11.78 2.62 -7.13
CA MET A 270 -11.91 2.63 -5.67
C MET A 270 -10.67 3.21 -4.98
N GLY A 271 -9.52 3.21 -5.66
CA GLY A 271 -8.25 3.64 -5.09
C GLY A 271 -7.10 3.53 -6.09
N GLY A 272 -5.87 3.50 -5.57
CA GLY A 272 -4.64 3.33 -6.35
C GLY A 272 -3.94 2.00 -6.04
N SER A 273 -2.93 1.65 -6.84
CA SER A 273 -2.11 0.45 -6.59
C SER A 273 -1.34 0.51 -5.27
N GLY A 274 -1.03 1.71 -4.75
CA GLY A 274 -0.16 1.90 -3.60
C GLY A 274 1.20 1.22 -3.80
N GLY A 275 1.72 0.59 -2.74
CA GLY A 275 2.94 -0.21 -2.78
C GLY A 275 2.70 -1.70 -3.07
N HIS A 276 1.50 -2.09 -3.54
CA HIS A 276 1.12 -3.50 -3.73
C HIS A 276 2.05 -4.22 -4.71
N ALA A 277 2.11 -3.72 -5.94
CA ALA A 277 3.00 -4.23 -6.99
C ALA A 277 4.49 -4.05 -6.66
N ASP A 278 4.85 -2.99 -5.93
CA ASP A 278 6.25 -2.74 -5.55
C ASP A 278 6.75 -3.80 -4.57
N ALA A 279 5.98 -4.07 -3.51
CA ALA A 279 6.35 -5.05 -2.51
C ALA A 279 6.23 -6.48 -3.05
N ALA A 280 5.24 -6.75 -3.91
CA ALA A 280 5.09 -8.02 -4.60
C ALA A 280 6.33 -8.36 -5.45
N ALA A 281 6.84 -7.38 -6.20
CA ALA A 281 8.02 -7.55 -7.05
C ALA A 281 9.34 -7.63 -6.26
N GLY A 282 9.40 -7.10 -5.04
CA GLY A 282 10.62 -7.08 -4.22
C GLY A 282 10.76 -8.24 -3.23
N ALA A 283 9.65 -8.80 -2.75
CA ALA A 283 9.64 -9.83 -1.71
C ALA A 283 10.05 -11.22 -2.23
N LYS A 284 10.62 -12.05 -1.35
CA LYS A 284 10.93 -13.45 -1.71
C LYS A 284 9.69 -14.32 -1.86
N VAL A 285 8.68 -14.08 -1.02
CA VAL A 285 7.36 -14.72 -1.06
C VAL A 285 6.25 -13.68 -0.91
N THR A 286 5.38 -13.62 -1.91
CA THR A 286 4.21 -12.74 -1.96
C THR A 286 2.93 -13.54 -1.74
N ILE A 287 2.20 -13.20 -0.68
CA ILE A 287 0.96 -13.86 -0.30
C ILE A 287 -0.21 -12.90 -0.45
N VAL A 288 -1.17 -13.25 -1.30
CA VAL A 288 -2.47 -12.57 -1.38
C VAL A 288 -3.44 -13.28 -0.44
N VAL A 289 -4.05 -12.54 0.48
CA VAL A 289 -5.11 -13.03 1.36
C VAL A 289 -6.45 -12.41 0.97
N ALA A 290 -7.45 -13.25 0.75
CA ALA A 290 -8.79 -12.76 0.46
C ALA A 290 -9.86 -13.84 0.71
N ASN A 291 -11.08 -13.40 1.04
CA ASN A 291 -12.23 -14.29 1.16
C ASN A 291 -12.60 -14.82 -0.22
N LEU A 292 -12.99 -16.10 -0.34
CA LEU A 292 -13.41 -16.67 -1.62
C LEU A 292 -14.56 -15.88 -2.27
N LEU A 293 -15.44 -15.32 -1.44
CA LEU A 293 -16.55 -14.45 -1.83
C LEU A 293 -16.50 -13.13 -1.05
N ARG A 294 -16.77 -12.01 -1.74
CA ARG A 294 -17.11 -10.73 -1.13
C ARG A 294 -18.60 -10.48 -1.32
N GLY A 295 -19.40 -10.74 -0.27
CA GLY A 295 -20.85 -10.75 -0.38
C GLY A 295 -21.30 -11.87 -1.32
N ARG A 296 -21.76 -11.52 -2.53
CA ARG A 296 -22.16 -12.48 -3.58
C ARG A 296 -21.20 -12.49 -4.78
N LEU A 297 -20.01 -11.93 -4.63
CA LEU A 297 -19.06 -11.78 -5.72
C LEU A 297 -17.86 -12.72 -5.51
N PRO A 298 -17.65 -13.69 -6.42
CA PRO A 298 -16.38 -14.38 -6.56
C PRO A 298 -15.21 -13.41 -6.70
N ILE A 299 -14.19 -13.58 -5.88
CA ILE A 299 -12.95 -12.79 -6.02
C ILE A 299 -12.00 -13.40 -7.05
N ILE A 300 -12.12 -14.72 -7.30
CA ILE A 300 -11.29 -15.45 -8.23
C ILE A 300 -12.02 -15.45 -9.57
N VAL A 301 -11.42 -14.81 -10.55
CA VAL A 301 -12.02 -14.56 -11.86
C VAL A 301 -11.17 -15.18 -12.96
N GLU A 302 -11.70 -15.24 -14.18
CA GLU A 302 -10.91 -15.69 -15.33
C GLU A 302 -9.83 -14.67 -15.68
N GLN A 303 -10.21 -13.39 -15.73
CA GLN A 303 -9.34 -12.24 -15.95
C GLN A 303 -9.82 -11.11 -15.03
N VAL A 304 -8.88 -10.42 -14.41
CA VAL A 304 -9.19 -9.24 -13.59
C VAL A 304 -9.69 -8.10 -14.46
N LEU A 305 -10.52 -7.23 -13.88
CA LEU A 305 -11.04 -6.07 -14.61
C LEU A 305 -9.96 -5.01 -14.90
N THR A 306 -9.05 -4.82 -13.94
CA THR A 306 -7.91 -3.91 -14.06
C THR A 306 -6.68 -4.57 -13.45
N ALA A 307 -5.73 -5.00 -14.28
CA ALA A 307 -4.48 -5.57 -13.79
C ALA A 307 -3.60 -4.47 -13.17
N THR A 308 -3.27 -4.64 -11.88
CA THR A 308 -2.39 -3.71 -11.15
C THR A 308 -1.09 -4.37 -10.73
N THR A 309 -1.13 -5.68 -10.46
CA THR A 309 0.04 -6.46 -10.05
C THR A 309 0.14 -7.71 -10.93
N PRO A 310 1.24 -7.89 -11.67
CA PRO A 310 1.47 -9.06 -12.53
C PRO A 310 1.44 -10.36 -11.74
N GLY A 311 0.82 -11.40 -12.33
CA GLY A 311 0.73 -12.71 -11.69
C GLY A 311 2.09 -13.38 -11.41
N GLU A 312 3.11 -13.06 -12.21
CA GLU A 312 4.49 -13.53 -12.00
C GLU A 312 5.12 -13.05 -10.69
N THR A 313 4.56 -12.02 -10.06
CA THR A 313 5.03 -11.48 -8.77
C THR A 313 4.18 -11.94 -7.57
N ILE A 314 3.18 -12.79 -7.81
CA ILE A 314 2.30 -13.36 -6.78
C ILE A 314 2.62 -14.84 -6.64
N ASP A 315 3.00 -15.27 -5.45
CA ASP A 315 3.41 -16.66 -5.22
C ASP A 315 2.28 -17.53 -4.68
N VAL A 316 1.42 -16.97 -3.83
CA VAL A 316 0.37 -17.73 -3.13
C VAL A 316 -0.90 -16.91 -2.96
N LEU A 317 -2.04 -17.53 -3.21
CA LEU A 317 -3.36 -17.07 -2.78
C LEU A 317 -3.83 -17.90 -1.59
N VAL A 318 -4.26 -17.25 -0.51
CA VAL A 318 -4.85 -17.89 0.67
C VAL A 318 -6.29 -17.44 0.84
N THR A 319 -7.20 -18.41 0.86
CA THR A 319 -8.63 -18.22 1.13
C THR A 319 -9.06 -19.07 2.32
N GLU A 320 -10.30 -18.92 2.76
CA GLU A 320 -10.87 -19.75 3.81
C GLU A 320 -11.21 -21.18 3.33
N ARG A 321 -11.08 -21.44 2.02
CA ARG A 321 -11.38 -22.73 1.35
C ARG A 321 -10.13 -23.47 0.86
N GLY A 322 -8.96 -22.86 0.93
CA GLY A 322 -7.70 -23.50 0.57
C GLY A 322 -6.62 -22.49 0.19
N VAL A 323 -5.46 -23.04 -0.14
CA VAL A 323 -4.28 -22.31 -0.60
C VAL A 323 -4.03 -22.67 -2.07
N ALA A 324 -3.84 -21.68 -2.93
CA ALA A 324 -3.37 -21.91 -4.30
C ALA A 324 -1.96 -21.35 -4.44
N VAL A 325 -1.05 -22.16 -4.96
CA VAL A 325 0.35 -21.77 -5.19
C VAL A 325 0.52 -21.52 -6.68
N ASN A 326 1.19 -20.42 -7.03
CA ASN A 326 1.50 -20.11 -8.41
C ASN A 326 2.36 -21.24 -9.01
N PRO A 327 1.98 -21.82 -10.17
CA PRO A 327 2.77 -22.87 -10.83
C PRO A 327 4.23 -22.50 -11.09
N GLN A 328 4.57 -21.22 -11.14
CA GLN A 328 5.94 -20.72 -11.25
C GLN A 328 6.78 -20.93 -9.97
N ARG A 329 6.18 -21.40 -8.87
CA ARG A 329 6.84 -21.66 -7.57
C ARG A 329 6.74 -23.14 -7.16
N PRO A 330 7.26 -24.09 -7.97
CA PRO A 330 7.12 -25.52 -7.70
C PRO A 330 7.78 -25.94 -6.38
N GLU A 331 8.87 -25.30 -5.97
CA GLU A 331 9.51 -25.59 -4.68
C GLU A 331 8.63 -25.21 -3.49
N LEU A 332 7.98 -24.05 -3.55
CA LEU A 332 7.04 -23.60 -2.53
C LEU A 332 5.82 -24.54 -2.47
N LEU A 333 5.30 -24.96 -3.62
CA LEU A 333 4.23 -25.96 -3.68
C LEU A 333 4.59 -27.25 -2.91
N GLN A 334 5.79 -27.79 -3.14
CA GLN A 334 6.25 -28.99 -2.43
C GLN A 334 6.39 -28.76 -0.93
N GLN A 335 6.92 -27.62 -0.51
CA GLN A 335 7.01 -27.25 0.91
C GLN A 335 5.64 -27.18 1.57
N LEU A 336 4.66 -26.55 0.91
CA LEU A 336 3.31 -26.41 1.47
C LEU A 336 2.58 -27.77 1.55
N LEU A 337 2.72 -28.62 0.53
CA LEU A 337 2.17 -29.98 0.53
C LEU A 337 2.80 -30.83 1.65
N ALA A 338 4.12 -30.78 1.80
CA ALA A 338 4.84 -31.50 2.86
C ALA A 338 4.43 -31.05 4.26
N ALA A 339 4.09 -29.76 4.44
CA ALA A 339 3.54 -29.22 5.68
C ALA A 339 2.05 -29.54 5.90
N GLY A 340 1.42 -30.30 5.00
CA GLY A 340 0.02 -30.71 5.11
C GLY A 340 -0.99 -29.58 4.91
N LEU A 341 -0.61 -28.49 4.23
CA LEU A 341 -1.53 -27.40 3.90
C LEU A 341 -2.56 -27.87 2.85
N PRO A 342 -3.81 -27.36 2.91
CA PRO A 342 -4.86 -27.72 1.96
C PRO A 342 -4.66 -27.00 0.62
N VAL A 343 -3.61 -27.40 -0.10
CA VAL A 343 -3.28 -26.85 -1.41
C VAL A 343 -4.28 -27.32 -2.47
N LYS A 344 -4.67 -26.41 -3.35
CA LYS A 344 -5.62 -26.62 -4.45
C LYS A 344 -5.14 -25.88 -5.69
N GLU A 345 -5.59 -26.33 -6.85
CA GLU A 345 -5.50 -25.52 -8.06
C GLU A 345 -6.38 -24.28 -7.91
N ILE A 346 -5.94 -23.13 -8.44
CA ILE A 346 -6.71 -21.89 -8.35
C ILE A 346 -8.04 -22.00 -9.11
N GLN A 347 -8.09 -22.82 -10.15
CA GLN A 347 -9.30 -23.15 -10.92
C GLN A 347 -10.33 -23.88 -10.06
N ASP A 348 -9.91 -24.74 -9.13
CA ASP A 348 -10.84 -25.43 -8.21
C ASP A 348 -11.47 -24.45 -7.22
N LEU A 349 -10.68 -23.49 -6.72
CA LEU A 349 -11.18 -22.43 -5.87
C LEU A 349 -12.17 -21.54 -6.64
N LYS A 350 -11.85 -21.16 -7.88
CA LYS A 350 -12.76 -20.42 -8.77
C LYS A 350 -14.08 -21.18 -8.97
N ALA A 351 -14.03 -22.46 -9.35
CA ALA A 351 -15.20 -23.28 -9.57
C ALA A 351 -16.06 -23.42 -8.30
N MET A 352 -15.43 -23.50 -7.12
CA MET A 352 -16.14 -23.46 -5.84
C MET A 352 -16.85 -22.12 -5.60
N ALA A 353 -16.21 -21.00 -5.91
CA ALA A 353 -16.81 -19.67 -5.77
C ALA A 353 -18.03 -19.52 -6.69
N GLU A 354 -17.89 -19.89 -7.96
CA GLU A 354 -18.95 -19.80 -8.97
C GLU A 354 -20.12 -20.75 -8.68
N LYS A 355 -19.85 -21.93 -8.10
CA LYS A 355 -20.92 -22.84 -7.64
C LYS A 355 -21.78 -22.23 -6.54
N ILE A 356 -21.20 -21.39 -5.67
CA ILE A 356 -21.91 -20.78 -4.54
C ILE A 356 -22.65 -19.51 -4.99
N ALA A 357 -22.00 -18.67 -5.79
CA ALA A 357 -22.46 -17.32 -6.08
C ALA A 357 -22.96 -17.10 -7.52
N GLY A 358 -22.74 -18.07 -8.41
CA GLY A 358 -22.91 -17.92 -9.85
C GLY A 358 -21.66 -17.35 -10.52
N VAL A 359 -21.63 -17.41 -11.84
CA VAL A 359 -20.59 -16.78 -12.66
C VAL A 359 -20.86 -15.27 -12.71
N PRO A 360 -19.87 -14.41 -12.40
CA PRO A 360 -20.04 -12.97 -12.49
C PRO A 360 -20.42 -12.52 -13.90
N GLN A 361 -21.35 -11.57 -14.01
CA GLN A 361 -21.67 -10.96 -15.29
C GLN A 361 -20.50 -10.09 -15.75
N LYS A 362 -20.09 -10.23 -17.01
CA LYS A 362 -19.03 -9.40 -17.58
C LYS A 362 -19.50 -7.95 -17.66
N LEU A 363 -18.71 -7.03 -17.11
CA LEU A 363 -18.98 -5.60 -17.16
C LEU A 363 -18.89 -5.09 -18.61
N THR A 364 -19.82 -4.21 -19.00
CA THR A 364 -19.78 -3.54 -20.30
C THR A 364 -19.19 -2.15 -20.13
N THR A 365 -18.09 -1.87 -20.82
CA THR A 365 -17.41 -0.58 -20.83
C THR A 365 -17.45 0.05 -22.21
N SER A 366 -17.24 1.36 -22.28
CA SER A 366 -17.01 2.07 -23.55
C SER A 366 -15.53 2.01 -23.97
N ASP A 367 -15.23 2.52 -25.17
CA ASP A 367 -13.85 2.64 -25.65
C ASP A 367 -13.05 3.75 -24.95
N ARG A 368 -13.70 4.65 -24.18
CA ARG A 368 -13.03 5.76 -23.54
C ARG A 368 -12.17 5.28 -22.37
N ILE A 369 -10.87 5.56 -22.45
CA ILE A 369 -9.92 5.36 -21.36
C ILE A 369 -10.05 6.51 -20.36
N VAL A 370 -10.30 6.18 -19.09
CA VAL A 370 -10.39 7.15 -17.98
C VAL A 370 -9.13 7.16 -17.13
N ALA A 371 -8.39 6.04 -17.07
CA ALA A 371 -7.09 5.98 -16.43
C ALA A 371 -6.14 5.00 -17.14
N VAL A 372 -4.84 5.31 -17.06
CA VAL A 372 -3.73 4.45 -17.48
C VAL A 372 -3.08 3.89 -16.22
N VAL A 373 -2.92 2.58 -16.13
CA VAL A 373 -2.21 1.92 -15.02
C VAL A 373 -0.77 1.72 -15.45
N GLU A 374 0.12 2.54 -14.88
CA GLU A 374 1.55 2.46 -15.11
C GLU A 374 2.16 1.51 -14.06
N TYR A 375 2.85 0.47 -14.54
CA TYR A 375 3.60 -0.44 -13.68
C TYR A 375 4.83 0.27 -13.10
N ARG A 376 5.43 -0.32 -12.06
CA ARG A 376 6.52 0.32 -11.30
C ARG A 376 7.71 0.77 -12.17
N ASP A 377 7.94 0.10 -13.30
CA ASP A 377 9.02 0.39 -14.25
C ASP A 377 8.66 1.39 -15.37
N GLY A 378 7.40 1.84 -15.46
CA GLY A 378 6.93 2.85 -16.43
C GLY A 378 6.26 2.30 -17.65
N SER A 379 6.25 0.98 -17.82
CA SER A 379 5.39 0.33 -18.79
C SER A 379 3.92 0.49 -18.39
N VAL A 380 3.03 0.43 -19.39
CA VAL A 380 1.58 0.40 -19.14
C VAL A 380 1.16 -1.06 -19.00
N ILE A 381 0.70 -1.44 -17.81
CA ILE A 381 0.21 -2.81 -17.56
C ILE A 381 -1.26 -2.96 -17.97
N ASP A 382 -2.07 -1.91 -17.79
CA ASP A 382 -3.49 -1.92 -18.14
C ASP A 382 -4.08 -0.51 -18.25
N VAL A 383 -5.36 -0.43 -18.65
CA VAL A 383 -6.15 0.81 -18.71
C VAL A 383 -7.53 0.62 -18.10
N VAL A 384 -8.02 1.62 -17.38
CA VAL A 384 -9.40 1.65 -16.88
C VAL A 384 -10.28 2.34 -17.92
N ARG A 385 -11.37 1.68 -18.31
CA ARG A 385 -12.35 2.18 -19.28
C ARG A 385 -13.60 2.71 -18.60
N GLN A 386 -14.22 3.73 -19.19
CA GLN A 386 -15.46 4.30 -18.68
C GLN A 386 -16.58 3.24 -18.69
N VAL A 387 -17.20 3.02 -17.53
CA VAL A 387 -18.36 2.16 -17.36
C VAL A 387 -19.58 2.80 -18.02
N ASN A 388 -20.35 2.01 -18.79
CA ASN A 388 -21.64 2.46 -19.31
C ASN A 388 -22.67 2.31 -18.19
N GLN A 389 -23.11 3.44 -17.63
CA GLN A 389 -24.19 3.47 -16.63
C GLN A 389 -25.55 3.28 -17.29
#